data_AF-A0A934ZUE6-F1
#
_entry.id   AF-A0A934ZUE6-F1
#
_cell.length_a   1.000
_cell.length_b   1.000
_cell.length_c   1.000
_cell.angle_alpha   90.00
_cell.angle_beta   90.00
_cell.angle_gamma   90.00
#
_symmetry.space_group_name_H-M   'P 1'
#
loop_
_entity.id
_entity.type
_entity.pdbx_description
1 polymer ?
#
loop_
_entity_poly.entity_id
_entity_poly.type
_entity_poly.pdbx_seq_one_letter_code
_entity_poly.pdbx_strand_id
1 'polypeptide(L)'
;MTAQLLGLVLAGGRSTRMQRDKAALQYRDGQTQLAAAVAALRPFVADVFVSVRADQRDDSTRREFKQIVDQIDSAGPIAGITAAQAEHPQAAWWVLACDLPFLDAATLDHLAAQRDSSCDATAYRSSHDGLPEPLCAIYEPRSREPLAAFLAAGRQCPRKFLLQANTRLLAAPHAHALDNANTSEDYWQAMAKLNPTQADTARDIHVQYFALLREQAGRREQTLTTTARTPRELYDELRQQYPFTLSPDVLRVAVNGEFADWSRPLSTADAVVFIPPVAGG
;
A
#
# COMPACT_ATOMS: atom_id res chain seq x y z
N MET A 1 -18.66 -29.77 -3.03
CA MET A 1 -18.24 -28.83 -4.09
C MET A 1 -17.51 -27.68 -3.43
N THR A 2 -16.40 -27.24 -3.99
CA THR A 2 -15.64 -26.09 -3.47
C THR A 2 -16.44 -24.81 -3.70
N ALA A 3 -16.61 -23.98 -2.68
CA ALA A 3 -17.33 -22.72 -2.80
C ALA A 3 -16.65 -21.78 -3.82
N GLN A 4 -17.46 -21.00 -4.54
CA GLN A 4 -16.96 -19.93 -5.42
C GLN A 4 -16.06 -19.00 -4.60
N LEU A 5 -14.91 -18.64 -5.16
CA LEU A 5 -13.98 -17.72 -4.53
C LEU A 5 -14.18 -16.31 -5.09
N LEU A 6 -14.44 -15.36 -4.21
CA LEU A 6 -14.52 -13.93 -4.50
C LEU A 6 -13.35 -13.22 -3.83
N GLY A 7 -12.85 -12.15 -4.45
CA GLY A 7 -11.80 -11.31 -3.89
C GLY A 7 -12.39 -10.15 -3.10
N LEU A 8 -11.81 -9.84 -1.95
CA LEU A 8 -12.11 -8.65 -1.17
C LEU A 8 -10.81 -7.88 -0.91
N VAL A 9 -10.65 -6.73 -1.56
CA VAL A 9 -9.56 -5.80 -1.28
C VAL A 9 -9.99 -4.81 -0.21
N LEU A 10 -9.24 -4.73 0.88
CA LEU A 10 -9.54 -3.88 2.02
C LEU A 10 -8.97 -2.48 1.78
N ALA A 11 -9.84 -1.50 1.53
CA ALA A 11 -9.46 -0.11 1.26
C ALA A 11 -10.15 0.90 2.22
N GLY A 12 -10.85 0.42 3.25
CA GLY A 12 -11.69 1.24 4.14
C GLY A 12 -10.96 2.02 5.26
N GLY A 13 -9.62 2.08 5.28
CA GLY A 13 -8.86 2.70 6.36
C GLY A 13 -9.01 4.23 6.46
N ARG A 14 -9.03 4.79 7.68
CA ARG A 14 -8.85 6.24 7.90
C ARG A 14 -7.35 6.50 7.93
N SER A 15 -6.80 7.09 6.88
CA SER A 15 -5.37 7.46 6.83
C SER A 15 -5.10 8.68 7.72
N THR A 16 -5.20 8.51 9.05
CA THR A 16 -5.06 9.60 10.03
C THR A 16 -3.62 10.10 10.19
N ARG A 17 -2.62 9.29 9.81
CA ARG A 17 -1.19 9.65 9.92
C ARG A 17 -0.60 10.32 8.67
N MET A 18 -1.29 10.26 7.52
CA MET A 18 -0.78 10.76 6.23
C MET A 18 -1.50 12.02 5.72
N GLN A 19 -2.55 12.49 6.41
CA GLN A 19 -3.43 13.60 5.96
C GLN A 19 -4.03 13.44 4.54
N ARG A 20 -3.80 12.30 3.86
CA ARG A 20 -4.37 11.87 2.57
C ARG A 20 -4.59 10.36 2.58
N ASP A 21 -5.54 9.91 1.77
CA ASP A 21 -6.01 8.53 1.68
C ASP A 21 -4.94 7.59 1.07
N LYS A 22 -4.40 6.66 1.86
CA LYS A 22 -3.38 5.67 1.44
C LYS A 22 -3.78 4.83 0.23
N ALA A 23 -5.07 4.57 0.03
CA ALA A 23 -5.54 3.80 -1.13
C ALA A 23 -5.26 4.52 -2.46
N ALA A 24 -5.09 5.85 -2.42
CA ALA A 24 -4.79 6.69 -3.59
C ALA A 24 -3.28 6.86 -3.85
N LEU A 25 -2.40 6.18 -3.10
CA LEU A 25 -0.97 6.18 -3.39
C LEU A 25 -0.74 5.54 -4.76
N GLN A 26 -0.12 6.30 -5.67
CA GLN A 26 0.14 5.89 -7.05
C GLN A 26 1.50 5.18 -7.18
N TYR A 27 1.50 4.04 -7.87
CA TYR A 27 2.64 3.35 -8.45
C TYR A 27 3.21 4.15 -9.64
N ARG A 28 4.39 3.73 -10.09
CA ARG A 28 5.18 4.38 -11.15
C ARG A 28 4.49 4.38 -12.52
N ASP A 29 3.54 3.48 -12.74
CA ASP A 29 2.70 3.39 -13.94
C ASP A 29 1.40 4.22 -13.83
N GLY A 30 1.23 4.95 -12.72
CA GLY A 30 0.03 5.73 -12.42
C GLY A 30 -1.11 4.92 -11.80
N GLN A 31 -0.94 3.60 -11.59
CA GLN A 31 -1.95 2.78 -10.91
C GLN A 31 -1.96 3.05 -9.41
N THR A 32 -3.09 2.91 -8.73
CA THR A 32 -3.14 3.03 -7.26
C THR A 32 -2.82 1.70 -6.56
N GLN A 33 -2.39 1.74 -5.30
CA GLN A 33 -2.28 0.57 -4.41
C GLN A 33 -3.52 -0.33 -4.46
N LEU A 34 -4.69 0.31 -4.44
CA LEU A 34 -5.96 -0.38 -4.61
C LEU A 34 -6.08 -1.07 -5.99
N ALA A 35 -5.80 -0.36 -7.08
CA ALA A 35 -5.91 -0.91 -8.43
C ALA A 35 -4.97 -2.10 -8.65
N ALA A 36 -3.73 -2.05 -8.15
CA ALA A 36 -2.80 -3.17 -8.27
C ALA A 36 -3.25 -4.39 -7.45
N ALA A 37 -3.73 -4.20 -6.22
CA ALA A 37 -4.26 -5.30 -5.40
C ALA A 37 -5.48 -5.96 -6.06
N VAL A 38 -6.37 -5.16 -6.67
CA VAL A 38 -7.51 -5.68 -7.46
C VAL A 38 -7.00 -6.47 -8.66
N ALA A 39 -6.05 -5.92 -9.43
CA ALA A 39 -5.49 -6.59 -10.59
C ALA A 39 -4.80 -7.91 -10.23
N ALA A 40 -4.11 -7.97 -9.10
CA ALA A 40 -3.41 -9.16 -8.61
C ALA A 40 -4.37 -10.31 -8.25
N LEU A 41 -5.56 -10.02 -7.71
CA LEU A 41 -6.54 -11.06 -7.36
C LEU A 41 -7.35 -11.59 -8.56
N ARG A 42 -7.58 -10.76 -9.59
CA ARG A 42 -8.45 -11.11 -10.74
C ARG A 42 -8.19 -12.49 -11.37
N PRO A 43 -6.96 -12.98 -11.53
CA PRO A 43 -6.72 -14.31 -12.12
C PRO A 43 -7.25 -15.48 -11.27
N PHE A 44 -7.49 -15.26 -9.98
CA PHE A 44 -7.75 -16.32 -9.01
C PHE A 44 -9.21 -16.43 -8.55
N VAL A 45 -10.00 -15.39 -8.81
CA VAL A 45 -11.34 -15.25 -8.23
C VAL A 45 -12.36 -14.94 -9.31
N ALA A 46 -13.63 -15.28 -9.07
CA ALA A 46 -14.69 -15.03 -10.04
C ALA A 46 -15.03 -13.53 -10.18
N ASP A 47 -14.82 -12.76 -9.11
CA ASP A 47 -15.03 -11.32 -9.08
C ASP A 47 -14.23 -10.70 -7.94
N VAL A 48 -13.93 -9.40 -8.04
CA VAL A 48 -13.19 -8.66 -7.00
C VAL A 48 -14.02 -7.48 -6.52
N PHE A 49 -14.16 -7.40 -5.20
CA PHE A 49 -14.83 -6.31 -4.50
C PHE A 49 -13.83 -5.50 -3.68
N VAL A 50 -14.17 -4.24 -3.46
CA VAL A 50 -13.43 -3.32 -2.60
C VAL A 50 -14.27 -3.02 -1.37
N SER A 51 -13.74 -3.28 -0.17
CA SER A 51 -14.38 -2.86 1.09
C SER A 51 -14.18 -1.35 1.26
N VAL A 52 -15.30 -0.66 1.48
CA VAL A 52 -15.37 0.79 1.62
C VAL A 52 -16.24 1.16 2.81
N ARG A 53 -15.93 2.30 3.45
CA ARG A 53 -16.86 2.92 4.38
C ARG A 53 -17.97 3.65 3.61
N ALA A 54 -19.10 3.89 4.26
CA ALA A 54 -20.21 4.63 3.66
C ALA A 54 -19.80 6.01 3.12
N ASP A 55 -18.89 6.72 3.82
CA ASP A 55 -18.37 8.03 3.43
C ASP A 55 -17.36 7.97 2.25
N GLN A 56 -16.92 6.79 1.85
CA GLN A 56 -15.91 6.58 0.80
C GLN A 56 -16.50 6.04 -0.51
N ARG A 57 -17.80 5.76 -0.55
CA ARG A 57 -18.49 5.12 -1.68
C ARG A 57 -18.24 5.83 -3.01
N ASP A 58 -18.35 7.16 -2.99
CA ASP A 58 -18.30 8.00 -4.19
C ASP A 58 -16.93 8.64 -4.43
N ASP A 59 -15.91 8.26 -3.66
CA ASP A 59 -14.54 8.75 -3.87
C ASP A 59 -13.99 8.32 -5.23
N SER A 60 -13.25 9.22 -5.86
CA SER A 60 -12.61 9.06 -7.16
C SER A 60 -11.77 7.78 -7.29
N THR A 61 -11.15 7.32 -6.20
CA THR A 61 -10.27 6.14 -6.17
C THR A 61 -11.05 4.83 -6.15
N ARG A 62 -12.26 4.82 -5.60
CA ARG A 62 -13.01 3.60 -5.27
C ARG A 62 -14.24 3.40 -6.13
N ARG A 63 -14.84 4.48 -6.63
CA ARG A 63 -16.12 4.47 -7.37
C ARG A 63 -16.12 3.61 -8.64
N GLU A 64 -14.94 3.32 -9.20
CA GLU A 64 -14.81 2.51 -10.41
C GLU A 64 -14.89 0.99 -10.14
N PHE A 65 -14.69 0.56 -8.90
CA PHE A 65 -14.70 -0.85 -8.52
C PHE A 65 -16.06 -1.30 -7.98
N LYS A 66 -16.32 -2.61 -7.99
CA LYS A 66 -17.44 -3.19 -7.24
C LYS A 66 -17.15 -3.03 -5.75
N GLN A 67 -18.13 -2.55 -4.99
CA GLN A 67 -17.92 -2.16 -3.60
C GLN A 67 -18.78 -2.99 -2.66
N ILE A 68 -18.22 -3.29 -1.50
CA ILE A 68 -18.95 -3.77 -0.34
C ILE A 68 -18.84 -2.70 0.73
N VAL A 69 -19.98 -2.18 1.17
CA VAL A 69 -20.02 -1.14 2.19
C VAL A 69 -19.97 -1.79 3.57
N ASP A 70 -18.99 -1.39 4.36
CA ASP A 70 -18.83 -1.87 5.74
C ASP A 70 -20.10 -1.55 6.55
N GLN A 71 -20.66 -2.56 7.21
CA GLN A 71 -21.88 -2.43 8.02
C GLN A 71 -21.60 -2.02 9.48
N ILE A 72 -20.35 -2.15 9.91
CA ILE A 72 -19.91 -1.90 11.29
C ILE A 72 -18.93 -0.73 11.27
N ASP A 73 -19.39 0.44 11.72
CA ASP A 73 -18.53 1.61 11.82
C ASP A 73 -17.33 1.35 12.75
N SER A 74 -16.14 1.73 12.28
CA SER A 74 -14.90 1.74 13.05
C SER A 74 -14.39 0.38 13.56
N ALA A 75 -14.87 -0.76 13.04
CA ALA A 75 -14.38 -2.09 13.44
C ALA A 75 -13.11 -2.56 12.68
N GLY A 76 -12.53 -1.70 11.82
CA GLY A 76 -11.33 -2.05 11.05
C GLY A 76 -11.61 -3.14 10.01
N PRO A 77 -10.58 -3.91 9.58
CA PRO A 77 -10.70 -4.89 8.51
C PRO A 77 -11.80 -5.95 8.69
N ILE A 78 -12.14 -6.29 9.94
CA ILE A 78 -13.17 -7.31 10.20
C ILE A 78 -14.56 -6.86 9.70
N ALA A 79 -14.83 -5.55 9.67
CA ALA A 79 -16.08 -5.00 9.17
C ALA A 79 -16.32 -5.40 7.72
N GLY A 80 -15.30 -5.17 6.87
CA GLY A 80 -15.34 -5.55 5.46
C GLY A 80 -15.49 -7.05 5.25
N ILE A 81 -14.75 -7.88 6.02
CA ILE A 81 -14.86 -9.34 5.94
C ILE A 81 -16.30 -9.79 6.25
N THR A 82 -16.90 -9.25 7.31
CA THR A 82 -18.27 -9.62 7.68
C THR A 82 -19.33 -9.08 6.74
N ALA A 83 -19.17 -7.87 6.21
CA ALA A 83 -20.07 -7.32 5.21
C ALA A 83 -20.05 -8.20 3.94
N ALA A 84 -18.86 -8.64 3.53
CA ALA A 84 -18.69 -9.52 2.38
C ALA A 84 -19.35 -10.89 2.59
N GLN A 85 -19.17 -11.50 3.77
CA GLN A 85 -19.85 -12.75 4.13
C GLN A 85 -21.38 -12.60 4.28
N ALA A 86 -21.87 -11.41 4.64
CA ALA A 86 -23.30 -11.15 4.71
C ALA A 86 -23.92 -11.00 3.30
N GLU A 87 -23.22 -10.35 2.38
CA GLU A 87 -23.68 -10.13 1.00
C GLU A 87 -23.63 -11.41 0.16
N HIS A 88 -22.57 -12.22 0.31
CA HIS A 88 -22.43 -13.50 -0.36
C HIS A 88 -22.12 -14.64 0.64
N PRO A 89 -23.14 -15.18 1.34
CA PRO A 89 -22.95 -16.12 2.46
C PRO A 89 -22.47 -17.52 2.06
N GLN A 90 -22.57 -17.87 0.77
CA GLN A 90 -22.12 -19.16 0.23
C GLN A 90 -20.75 -19.07 -0.45
N ALA A 91 -20.17 -17.86 -0.56
CA ALA A 91 -18.88 -17.64 -1.19
C ALA A 91 -17.73 -17.75 -0.17
N ALA A 92 -16.58 -18.23 -0.65
CA ALA A 92 -15.32 -18.02 0.04
C ALA A 92 -14.75 -16.66 -0.35
N TRP A 93 -14.00 -16.05 0.56
CA TRP A 93 -13.45 -14.71 0.40
C TRP A 93 -11.95 -14.73 0.49
N TRP A 94 -11.27 -14.39 -0.60
CA TRP A 94 -9.86 -14.05 -0.56
C TRP A 94 -9.73 -12.59 -0.14
N VAL A 95 -9.35 -12.40 1.11
CA VAL A 95 -9.17 -11.09 1.73
C VAL A 95 -7.72 -10.64 1.49
N LEU A 96 -7.57 -9.44 0.93
CA LEU A 96 -6.27 -8.85 0.64
C LEU A 96 -6.21 -7.38 1.08
N ALA A 97 -5.17 -7.00 1.81
CA ALA A 97 -4.88 -5.59 2.06
C ALA A 97 -4.30 -4.92 0.81
N CYS A 98 -4.65 -3.65 0.59
CA CYS A 98 -4.11 -2.90 -0.55
C CYS A 98 -2.67 -2.40 -0.33
N ASP A 99 -2.12 -2.46 0.89
CA ASP A 99 -0.81 -1.90 1.27
C ASP A 99 0.32 -2.94 1.33
N LEU A 100 0.25 -3.98 0.47
CA LEU A 100 1.23 -5.07 0.36
C LEU A 100 2.11 -4.91 -0.90
N PRO A 101 3.14 -4.04 -0.87
CA PRO A 101 3.94 -3.70 -2.06
C PRO A 101 4.83 -4.84 -2.56
N PHE A 102 5.14 -5.79 -1.69
CA PHE A 102 6.03 -6.91 -1.97
C PHE A 102 5.30 -8.16 -2.43
N LEU A 103 3.97 -8.09 -2.50
CA LEU A 103 3.16 -9.25 -2.83
C LEU A 103 3.41 -9.66 -4.29
N ASP A 104 3.88 -10.88 -4.46
CA ASP A 104 4.19 -11.45 -5.77
C ASP A 104 3.18 -12.53 -6.18
N ALA A 105 3.19 -12.82 -7.49
CA ALA A 105 2.32 -13.83 -8.07
C ALA A 105 2.56 -15.22 -7.47
N ALA A 106 3.82 -15.58 -7.15
CA ALA A 106 4.14 -16.89 -6.58
C ALA A 106 3.49 -17.10 -5.21
N THR A 107 3.42 -16.06 -4.39
CA THR A 107 2.76 -16.06 -3.08
C THR A 107 1.24 -16.18 -3.23
N LEU A 108 0.65 -15.55 -4.26
CA LEU A 108 -0.76 -15.71 -4.56
C LEU A 108 -1.07 -17.12 -5.10
N ASP A 109 -0.35 -17.57 -6.12
CA ASP A 109 -0.47 -18.92 -6.70
C ASP A 109 -0.39 -20.01 -5.62
N HIS A 110 0.57 -19.86 -4.70
CA HIS A 110 0.73 -20.79 -3.60
C HIS A 110 -0.48 -20.79 -2.64
N LEU A 111 -1.02 -19.62 -2.28
CA LEU A 111 -2.20 -19.54 -1.42
C LEU A 111 -3.44 -20.14 -2.09
N ALA A 112 -3.63 -19.87 -3.39
CA ALA A 112 -4.70 -20.47 -4.18
C ALA A 112 -4.61 -21.99 -4.23
N ALA A 113 -3.41 -22.53 -4.49
CA ALA A 113 -3.16 -23.96 -4.58
C ALA A 113 -3.30 -24.68 -3.22
N GLN A 114 -3.04 -23.98 -2.11
CA GLN A 114 -3.11 -24.52 -0.76
C GLN A 114 -4.45 -24.27 -0.06
N ARG A 115 -5.41 -23.65 -0.73
CA ARG A 115 -6.77 -23.42 -0.21
C ARG A 115 -7.38 -24.73 0.27
N ASP A 116 -7.82 -24.75 1.53
CA ASP A 116 -8.45 -25.92 2.15
C ASP A 116 -9.88 -25.62 2.57
N SER A 117 -10.83 -26.07 1.75
CA SER A 117 -12.25 -25.85 2.00
C SER A 117 -12.81 -26.57 3.24
N SER A 118 -12.01 -27.44 3.89
CA SER A 118 -12.38 -28.09 5.15
C SER A 118 -12.04 -27.25 6.40
N CYS A 119 -11.22 -26.22 6.24
CA CYS A 119 -10.88 -25.24 7.27
C CYS A 119 -11.82 -24.04 7.26
N ASP A 120 -11.83 -23.27 8.35
CA ASP A 120 -12.49 -21.96 8.40
C ASP A 120 -11.74 -20.95 7.56
N ALA A 121 -10.41 -21.03 7.55
CA ALA A 121 -9.56 -20.17 6.75
C ALA A 121 -8.26 -20.85 6.33
N THR A 122 -7.64 -20.33 5.28
CA THR A 122 -6.26 -20.61 4.89
C THR A 122 -5.48 -19.29 4.94
N ALA A 123 -4.39 -19.24 5.70
CA ALA A 123 -3.62 -18.02 5.91
C ALA A 123 -2.11 -18.31 6.00
N TYR A 124 -1.30 -17.30 5.75
CA TYR A 124 0.14 -17.38 5.98
C TYR A 124 0.50 -17.16 7.45
N ARG A 125 1.67 -17.66 7.87
CA ARG A 125 2.36 -17.21 9.08
C ARG A 125 3.11 -15.93 8.75
N SER A 126 2.91 -14.90 9.57
CA SER A 126 3.69 -13.67 9.50
C SER A 126 5.17 -13.97 9.80
N SER A 127 6.07 -13.38 9.01
CA SER A 127 7.51 -13.46 9.20
C SER A 127 8.00 -12.75 10.47
N HIS A 128 7.21 -11.84 11.03
CA HIS A 128 7.58 -11.05 12.21
C HIS A 128 7.34 -11.77 13.54
N ASP A 129 6.17 -12.41 13.70
CA ASP A 129 5.72 -12.99 14.97
C ASP A 129 5.21 -14.44 14.85
N GLY A 130 5.19 -15.01 13.64
CA GLY A 130 4.70 -16.36 13.36
C GLY A 130 3.18 -16.52 13.49
N LEU A 131 2.45 -15.44 13.81
CA LEU A 131 1.00 -15.45 13.94
C LEU A 131 0.32 -15.41 12.55
N PRO A 132 -0.95 -15.79 12.44
CA PRO A 132 -1.67 -15.78 11.17
C PRO A 132 -1.73 -14.38 10.55
N GLU A 133 -1.47 -14.25 9.26
CA GLU A 133 -1.68 -13.01 8.51
C GLU A 133 -3.13 -12.97 7.99
N PRO A 134 -4.02 -12.14 8.57
CA PRO A 134 -5.42 -12.15 8.19
C PRO A 134 -5.73 -11.36 6.90
N LEU A 135 -4.83 -10.51 6.43
CA LEU A 135 -5.08 -9.61 5.30
C LEU A 135 -4.37 -10.09 4.01
N CYS A 136 -3.99 -11.36 3.98
CA CYS A 136 -3.68 -12.12 2.78
C CYS A 136 -4.08 -13.58 3.05
N ALA A 137 -5.40 -13.81 3.11
CA ALA A 137 -5.98 -15.06 3.58
C ALA A 137 -7.31 -15.38 2.87
N ILE A 138 -7.62 -16.66 2.77
CA ILE A 138 -8.89 -17.15 2.25
C ILE A 138 -9.78 -17.55 3.43
N TYR A 139 -10.94 -16.92 3.55
CA TYR A 139 -11.99 -17.24 4.53
C TYR A 139 -13.07 -18.06 3.86
N GLU A 140 -13.31 -19.28 4.32
CA GLU A 140 -14.35 -20.17 3.77
C GLU A 140 -15.75 -19.78 4.30
N PRO A 141 -16.84 -20.14 3.59
CA PRO A 141 -18.21 -19.83 4.02
C PRO A 141 -18.51 -20.30 5.45
N ARG A 142 -17.91 -21.43 5.85
CA ARG A 142 -18.07 -22.02 7.19
C ARG A 142 -17.53 -21.12 8.31
N SER A 143 -16.60 -20.21 8.01
CA SER A 143 -16.07 -19.25 9.00
C SER A 143 -17.08 -18.19 9.42
N ARG A 144 -18.18 -18.01 8.70
CA ARG A 144 -19.19 -16.96 8.95
C ARG A 144 -19.81 -17.04 10.34
N GLU A 145 -20.25 -18.23 10.75
CA GLU A 145 -20.88 -18.41 12.06
C GLU A 145 -19.87 -18.24 13.22
N PRO A 146 -18.68 -18.86 13.19
CA PRO A 146 -17.61 -18.56 14.14
C PRO A 146 -17.24 -17.08 14.21
N LEU A 147 -17.15 -16.39 13.06
CA LEU A 147 -16.79 -14.98 13.00
C LEU A 147 -17.90 -14.08 13.59
N ALA A 148 -19.16 -14.40 13.32
CA ALA A 148 -20.30 -13.72 13.92
C ALA A 148 -20.32 -13.90 15.44
N ALA A 149 -20.09 -15.11 15.94
CA ALA A 149 -19.97 -15.38 17.39
C ALA A 149 -18.76 -14.66 18.01
N PHE A 150 -17.64 -14.57 17.28
CA PHE A 150 -16.46 -13.84 17.71
C PHE A 150 -16.76 -12.34 17.93
N LEU A 151 -17.49 -11.73 17.00
CA LEU A 151 -17.94 -10.34 17.08
C LEU A 151 -18.99 -10.11 18.17
N ALA A 152 -19.96 -11.02 18.31
CA ALA A 152 -20.97 -10.93 19.36
C ALA A 152 -20.36 -10.94 20.77
N ALA A 153 -19.18 -11.56 20.93
CA ALA A 153 -18.38 -11.51 22.16
C ALA A 153 -17.52 -10.23 22.31
N GLY A 154 -17.75 -9.20 21.49
CA GLY A 154 -17.05 -7.91 21.55
C GLY A 154 -15.62 -7.92 20.99
N ARG A 155 -15.22 -8.95 20.23
CA ARG A 155 -13.86 -9.08 19.68
C ARG A 155 -13.84 -8.73 18.21
N GLN A 156 -12.88 -7.90 17.78
CA GLN A 156 -12.87 -7.33 16.42
C GLN A 156 -11.56 -7.52 15.65
N CYS A 157 -10.55 -8.18 16.23
CA CYS A 157 -9.26 -8.35 15.55
C CYS A 157 -9.25 -9.62 14.67
N PRO A 158 -9.13 -9.51 13.33
CA PRO A 158 -9.12 -10.68 12.44
C PRO A 158 -8.01 -11.69 12.74
N ARG A 159 -6.82 -11.20 13.10
CA ARG A 159 -5.70 -12.08 13.50
C ARG A 159 -6.04 -12.91 14.74
N LYS A 160 -6.72 -12.31 15.74
CA LYS A 160 -7.20 -13.03 16.93
C LYS A 160 -8.32 -14.02 16.60
N PHE A 161 -9.15 -13.73 15.60
CA PHE A 161 -10.13 -14.69 15.11
C PHE A 161 -9.43 -15.92 14.49
N LEU A 162 -8.47 -15.71 13.59
CA LEU A 162 -7.74 -16.82 12.94
C LEU A 162 -6.98 -17.71 13.93
N LEU A 163 -6.51 -17.16 15.07
CA LEU A 163 -5.89 -17.94 16.14
C LEU A 163 -6.85 -18.92 16.83
N GLN A 164 -8.15 -18.67 16.77
CA GLN A 164 -9.19 -19.48 17.42
C GLN A 164 -9.99 -20.32 16.43
N ALA A 165 -10.02 -19.93 15.16
CA ALA A 165 -10.65 -20.65 14.08
C ALA A 165 -9.81 -21.88 13.67
N ASN A 166 -10.45 -22.84 13.00
CA ASN A 166 -9.75 -23.94 12.33
C ASN A 166 -9.02 -23.39 11.09
N THR A 167 -7.82 -22.85 11.29
CA THR A 167 -7.05 -22.17 10.24
C THR A 167 -5.90 -23.05 9.74
N ARG A 168 -5.84 -23.29 8.43
CA ARG A 168 -4.67 -23.86 7.76
C ARG A 168 -3.58 -22.79 7.65
N LEU A 169 -2.47 -22.99 8.34
CA LEU A 169 -1.34 -22.06 8.35
C LEU A 169 -0.23 -22.51 7.41
N LEU A 170 0.16 -21.60 6.52
CA LEU A 170 1.18 -21.82 5.49
C LEU A 170 2.45 -21.03 5.79
N ALA A 171 3.59 -21.52 5.32
CA ALA A 171 4.79 -20.70 5.16
C ALA A 171 4.69 -19.94 3.83
N ALA A 172 4.96 -18.63 3.85
CA ALA A 172 5.03 -17.85 2.61
C ALA A 172 6.26 -18.30 1.78
N PRO A 173 6.14 -18.44 0.45
CA PRO A 173 7.29 -18.74 -0.40
C PRO A 173 8.41 -17.71 -0.26
N HIS A 174 8.04 -16.45 -0.04
CA HIS A 174 8.97 -15.35 0.21
C HIS A 174 8.62 -14.64 1.53
N ALA A 175 9.62 -14.48 2.40
CA ALA A 175 9.42 -14.00 3.78
C ALA A 175 8.88 -12.57 3.90
N HIS A 176 9.14 -11.73 2.90
CA HIS A 176 8.77 -10.31 2.91
C HIS A 176 7.55 -9.98 2.05
N ALA A 177 6.94 -10.98 1.40
CA ALA A 177 5.82 -10.76 0.47
C ALA A 177 4.60 -10.10 1.13
N LEU A 178 4.48 -10.21 2.46
CA LEU A 178 3.35 -9.73 3.24
C LEU A 178 3.71 -8.52 4.13
N ASP A 179 4.88 -7.93 3.95
CA ASP A 179 5.30 -6.77 4.73
C ASP A 179 4.50 -5.52 4.26
N ASN A 180 3.85 -4.81 5.18
CA ASN A 180 3.06 -3.63 4.84
C ASN A 180 3.96 -2.40 4.60
N ALA A 181 3.62 -1.58 3.62
CA ALA A 181 4.18 -0.23 3.50
C ALA A 181 3.28 0.79 4.23
N ASN A 182 3.74 1.24 5.40
CA ASN A 182 2.97 2.18 6.21
C ASN A 182 3.13 3.64 5.78
N THR A 183 4.18 3.97 5.04
CA THR A 183 4.47 5.29 4.46
C THR A 183 4.95 5.14 3.00
N SER A 184 4.90 6.23 2.21
CA SER A 184 5.50 6.24 0.87
C SER A 184 7.01 5.99 0.93
N GLU A 185 7.68 6.42 2.00
CA GLU A 185 9.10 6.14 2.25
C GLU A 185 9.34 4.65 2.54
N ASP A 186 8.54 4.02 3.39
CA ASP A 186 8.59 2.56 3.63
C ASP A 186 8.37 1.79 2.33
N TYR A 187 7.42 2.24 1.49
CA TYR A 187 7.11 1.66 0.19
C TYR A 187 8.29 1.72 -0.79
N TRP A 188 9.01 2.84 -0.87
CA TRP A 188 10.15 2.94 -1.79
C TRP A 188 11.41 2.28 -1.24
N GLN A 189 11.63 2.32 0.08
CA GLN A 189 12.67 1.50 0.73
C GLN A 189 12.41 0.01 0.50
N ALA A 190 11.15 -0.40 0.55
CA ALA A 190 10.67 -1.72 0.20
C ALA A 190 10.97 -2.08 -1.28
N MET A 191 10.52 -1.26 -2.22
CA MET A 191 10.74 -1.50 -3.65
C MET A 191 12.22 -1.56 -4.05
N ALA A 192 13.11 -0.80 -3.39
CA ALA A 192 14.55 -0.90 -3.63
C ALA A 192 15.17 -2.24 -3.21
N LYS A 193 14.60 -2.93 -2.23
CA LYS A 193 15.07 -4.27 -1.84
C LYS A 193 14.67 -5.35 -2.85
N LEU A 194 13.60 -5.15 -3.61
CA LEU A 194 13.10 -6.10 -4.62
C LEU A 194 13.75 -5.96 -6.00
N ASN A 195 14.11 -4.74 -6.40
CA ASN A 195 14.77 -4.46 -7.68
C ASN A 195 16.11 -3.73 -7.44
N PRO A 196 17.16 -4.44 -6.97
CA PRO A 196 18.47 -3.83 -6.74
C PRO A 196 19.03 -3.16 -8.01
N THR A 197 18.71 -3.70 -9.19
CA THR A 197 19.14 -3.16 -10.48
C THR A 197 18.55 -1.79 -10.81
N GLN A 198 17.45 -1.38 -10.16
CA GLN A 198 16.76 -0.10 -10.40
C GLN A 198 17.02 0.94 -9.29
N ALA A 199 17.56 0.50 -8.16
CA ALA A 199 18.04 1.39 -7.09
C ALA A 199 19.29 2.17 -7.52
N ASP A 200 20.16 1.54 -8.31
CA ASP A 200 21.42 2.12 -8.78
C ASP A 200 21.35 2.68 -10.21
N THR A 201 20.16 2.72 -10.85
CA THR A 201 20.06 3.36 -12.17
C THR A 201 20.30 4.85 -12.01
N ALA A 202 21.41 5.31 -12.57
CA ALA A 202 21.74 6.71 -12.67
C ALA A 202 20.71 7.44 -13.54
N ARG A 203 20.27 8.61 -13.10
CA ARG A 203 19.28 9.46 -13.77
C ARG A 203 19.88 10.85 -13.92
N ASP A 204 19.78 11.41 -15.10
CA ASP A 204 20.11 12.82 -15.32
C ASP A 204 18.94 13.69 -14.88
N ILE A 205 19.14 14.49 -13.84
CA ILE A 205 18.13 15.37 -13.27
C ILE A 205 18.58 16.82 -13.43
N HIS A 206 17.66 17.68 -13.87
CA HIS A 206 17.88 19.11 -13.95
C HIS A 206 17.43 19.78 -12.65
N VAL A 207 18.34 20.39 -11.90
CA VAL A 207 18.02 21.07 -10.63
C VAL A 207 18.14 22.57 -10.82
N GLN A 208 17.10 23.31 -10.42
CA GLN A 208 17.11 24.77 -10.38
C GLN A 208 17.15 25.29 -8.94
N TYR A 209 18.02 26.26 -8.70
CA TYR A 209 18.24 26.86 -7.38
C TYR A 209 17.71 28.29 -7.34
N PHE A 210 16.94 28.60 -6.29
CA PHE A 210 16.41 29.92 -6.03
C PHE A 210 16.82 30.44 -4.64
N ALA A 211 16.77 31.75 -4.47
CA ALA A 211 17.02 32.45 -3.21
C ALA A 211 18.29 31.94 -2.50
N LEU A 212 18.19 31.62 -1.20
CA LEU A 212 19.32 31.18 -0.38
C LEU A 212 20.04 29.94 -0.96
N LEU A 213 19.31 29.01 -1.58
CA LEU A 213 19.92 27.82 -2.18
C LEU A 213 20.79 28.18 -3.39
N ARG A 214 20.41 29.21 -4.16
CA ARG A 214 21.22 29.71 -5.28
C ARG A 214 22.53 30.33 -4.79
N GLU A 215 22.46 31.10 -3.71
CA GLU A 215 23.64 31.73 -3.09
C GLU A 215 24.59 30.67 -2.54
N GLN A 216 24.06 29.65 -1.85
CA GLN A 216 24.83 28.55 -1.29
C GLN A 216 25.41 27.60 -2.36
N ALA A 217 24.70 27.37 -3.47
CA ALA A 217 25.18 26.54 -4.57
C ALA A 217 26.14 27.29 -5.51
N GLY A 218 26.14 28.64 -5.48
CA GLY A 218 26.91 29.49 -6.37
C GLY A 218 26.47 29.43 -7.85
N ARG A 219 25.31 28.81 -8.14
CA ARG A 219 24.80 28.59 -9.50
C ARG A 219 23.26 28.61 -9.53
N ARG A 220 22.70 28.92 -10.70
CA ARG A 220 21.24 29.02 -10.92
C ARG A 220 20.60 27.68 -11.23
N GLU A 221 21.32 26.82 -11.93
CA GLU A 221 20.85 25.50 -12.30
C GLU A 221 22.04 24.57 -12.53
N GLN A 222 21.77 23.27 -12.52
CA GLN A 222 22.71 22.26 -12.97
C GLN A 222 21.96 21.02 -13.44
N THR A 223 22.57 20.27 -14.37
CA THR A 223 22.18 18.88 -14.63
C THR A 223 23.17 17.98 -13.91
N LEU A 224 22.65 17.00 -13.17
CA LEU A 224 23.47 16.05 -12.44
C LEU A 224 22.97 14.63 -12.66
N THR A 225 23.90 13.70 -12.79
CA THR A 225 23.61 12.27 -12.85
C THR A 225 23.60 11.73 -11.42
N THR A 226 22.47 11.21 -10.96
CA THR A 226 22.23 10.78 -9.57
C THR A 226 21.48 9.45 -9.52
N THR A 227 21.70 8.68 -8.47
CA THR A 227 20.86 7.50 -8.15
C THR A 227 19.65 7.86 -7.29
N ALA A 228 19.53 9.10 -6.82
CA ALA A 228 18.42 9.60 -6.04
C ALA A 228 17.08 9.33 -6.74
N ARG A 229 16.15 8.79 -5.96
CA ARG A 229 14.85 8.30 -6.45
C ARG A 229 13.74 9.31 -6.22
N THR A 230 13.93 10.22 -5.29
CA THR A 230 12.94 11.19 -4.85
C THR A 230 13.59 12.54 -4.62
N PRO A 231 12.83 13.65 -4.60
CA PRO A 231 13.37 14.93 -4.21
C PRO A 231 14.05 14.95 -2.84
N ARG A 232 13.60 14.11 -1.89
CA ARG A 232 14.24 14.00 -0.58
C ARG A 232 15.66 13.48 -0.69
N GLU A 233 15.84 12.35 -1.36
CA GLU A 233 17.17 11.77 -1.59
C GLU A 233 18.05 12.72 -2.40
N LEU A 234 17.50 13.36 -3.42
CA LEU A 234 18.22 14.33 -4.24
C LEU A 234 18.69 15.51 -3.41
N TYR A 235 17.84 16.03 -2.51
CA TYR A 235 18.22 17.13 -1.64
C TYR A 235 19.28 16.70 -0.63
N ASP A 236 19.17 15.51 -0.04
CA ASP A 236 20.17 14.97 0.88
C ASP A 236 21.52 14.77 0.20
N GLU A 237 21.54 14.31 -1.06
CA GLU A 237 22.75 14.25 -1.88
C GLU A 237 23.34 15.65 -2.14
N LEU A 238 22.50 16.62 -2.51
CA LEU A 238 22.93 17.99 -2.75
C LEU A 238 23.48 18.67 -1.48
N ARG A 239 22.96 18.33 -0.30
CA ARG A 239 23.49 18.83 1.00
C ARG A 239 24.88 18.28 1.33
N GLN A 240 25.29 17.17 0.72
CA GLN A 240 26.67 16.68 0.84
C GLN A 240 27.62 17.44 -0.08
N GLN A 241 27.11 18.00 -1.18
CA GLN A 241 27.90 18.76 -2.17
C GLN A 241 27.93 20.26 -1.87
N TYR A 242 26.86 20.81 -1.28
CA TYR A 242 26.67 22.23 -1.04
C TYR A 242 26.35 22.51 0.43
N PRO A 243 26.75 23.68 0.97
CA PRO A 243 26.50 24.06 2.36
C PRO A 243 25.06 24.54 2.58
N PHE A 244 24.08 23.73 2.17
CA PHE A 244 22.66 24.05 2.34
C PHE A 244 22.25 23.99 3.82
N THR A 245 21.69 25.09 4.31
CA THR A 245 21.33 25.26 5.72
C THR A 245 19.85 24.99 6.02
N LEU A 246 19.00 24.93 5.00
CA LEU A 246 17.56 24.73 5.17
C LEU A 246 17.24 23.24 5.34
N SER A 247 16.35 22.93 6.30
CA SER A 247 15.77 21.58 6.42
C SER A 247 14.73 21.37 5.31
N PRO A 248 14.54 20.13 4.79
CA PRO A 248 13.41 19.79 3.94
C PRO A 248 12.04 20.24 4.48
N ASP A 249 11.86 20.31 5.80
CA ASP A 249 10.57 20.65 6.43
C ASP A 249 10.13 22.10 6.19
N VAL A 250 11.08 22.99 5.92
CA VAL A 250 10.79 24.40 5.61
C VAL A 250 10.76 24.67 4.11
N LEU A 251 11.10 23.68 3.29
CA LEU A 251 11.18 23.77 1.84
C LEU A 251 9.93 23.15 1.20
N ARG A 252 9.48 23.75 0.08
CA ARG A 252 8.59 23.07 -0.86
C ARG A 252 9.37 22.56 -2.05
N VAL A 253 8.90 21.50 -2.69
CA VAL A 253 9.48 21.01 -3.93
C VAL A 253 8.48 21.14 -5.07
N ALA A 254 8.97 21.51 -6.25
CA ALA A 254 8.26 21.34 -7.51
C ALA A 254 9.05 20.43 -8.45
N VAL A 255 8.36 19.57 -9.18
CA VAL A 255 8.91 18.71 -10.23
C VAL A 255 8.16 19.00 -11.52
N ASN A 256 8.89 19.33 -12.59
CA ASN A 256 8.34 19.70 -13.91
C ASN A 256 7.33 20.86 -13.83
N GLY A 257 7.57 21.82 -12.93
CA GLY A 257 6.74 23.02 -12.76
C GLY A 257 5.53 22.84 -11.83
N GLU A 258 5.28 21.63 -11.31
CA GLU A 258 4.17 21.36 -10.39
C GLU A 258 4.67 21.06 -8.98
N PHE A 259 3.99 21.60 -7.96
CA PHE A 259 4.29 21.25 -6.57
C PHE A 259 4.14 19.74 -6.37
N ALA A 260 5.18 19.14 -5.81
CA ALA A 260 5.31 17.71 -5.67
C ALA A 260 5.51 17.32 -4.21
N ASP A 261 5.25 16.04 -3.93
CA ASP A 261 5.63 15.43 -2.67
C ASP A 261 7.15 15.15 -2.65
N TRP A 262 7.77 15.24 -1.48
CA TRP A 262 9.18 14.92 -1.27
C TRP A 262 9.53 13.47 -1.60
N SER A 263 8.53 12.58 -1.61
CA SER A 263 8.62 11.17 -2.00
C SER A 263 8.17 10.90 -3.44
N ARG A 264 7.86 11.94 -4.24
CA ARG A 264 7.53 11.76 -5.67
C ARG A 264 8.71 11.09 -6.39
N PRO A 265 8.47 10.05 -7.19
CA PRO A 265 9.52 9.45 -8.00
C PRO A 265 10.11 10.44 -9.01
N LEU A 266 11.43 10.45 -9.13
CA LEU A 266 12.17 11.18 -10.15
C LEU A 266 12.50 10.28 -11.35
N SER A 267 12.38 10.82 -12.54
CA SER A 267 12.75 10.21 -13.82
C SER A 267 13.85 11.02 -14.50
N THR A 268 14.61 10.37 -15.37
CA THR A 268 15.60 11.06 -16.21
C THR A 268 14.94 12.20 -17.00
N ALA A 269 15.62 13.34 -17.06
CA ALA A 269 15.17 14.62 -17.59
C ALA A 269 14.13 15.37 -16.75
N ASP A 270 13.76 14.91 -15.54
CA ASP A 270 12.93 15.71 -14.64
C ASP A 270 13.64 16.99 -14.21
N ALA A 271 12.87 18.08 -14.15
CA ALA A 271 13.28 19.37 -13.62
C ALA A 271 12.79 19.54 -12.17
N VAL A 272 13.72 19.59 -11.21
CA VAL A 272 13.42 19.70 -9.78
C VAL A 272 13.79 21.09 -9.26
N VAL A 273 12.87 21.67 -8.49
CA VAL A 273 13.04 22.98 -7.84
C VAL A 273 12.78 22.83 -6.35
N PHE A 274 13.77 23.19 -5.53
CA PHE A 274 13.59 23.37 -4.09
C PHE A 274 13.31 24.83 -3.80
N ILE A 275 12.16 25.10 -3.18
CA ILE A 275 11.58 26.43 -3.01
C ILE A 275 11.66 26.79 -1.52
N PRO A 276 12.57 27.71 -1.13
CA PRO A 276 12.63 28.24 0.23
C PRO A 276 11.35 28.95 0.66
N PRO A 277 11.08 29.01 1.97
CA PRO A 277 10.01 29.86 2.47
C PRO A 277 10.37 31.31 2.13
N VAL A 278 9.44 32.02 1.51
CA VAL A 278 9.69 33.37 1.02
C VAL A 278 9.88 34.30 2.22
N ALA A 279 11.07 34.88 2.38
CA ALA A 279 11.28 35.99 3.30
C ALA A 279 10.77 37.27 2.63
N GLY A 280 9.44 37.48 2.66
CA GLY A 280 8.79 38.78 2.45
C GLY A 280 8.60 39.25 0.99
N GLY A 281 7.39 39.73 0.72
CA GLY A 281 6.94 40.36 -0.52
C GLY A 281 5.45 40.17 -0.71
#